data_AF-A0A7X2P7A5-F1
#
_entry.id   AF-A0A7X2P7A5-F1
#
_cell.length_a   1.000
_cell.length_b   1.000
_cell.length_c   1.000
_cell.angle_alpha   90.00
_cell.angle_beta   90.00
_cell.angle_gamma   90.00
#
_symmetry.space_group_name_H-M   'P 1'
#
loop_
_entity.id
_entity.type
_entity.pdbx_description
1 polymer ?
#
loop_
_entity_poly.entity_id
_entity_poly.type
_entity_poly.pdbx_seq_one_letter_code
_entity_poly.pdbx_strand_id
1 'polypeptide(L)' 'MDFDSLIHMFLKHKDGLKWMNFPKIGCGERYFDYYYAERGLYVIRYKITGALYFLEATSPKEAFMKLKKILDDAI' A
#
# COMPACT_ATOMS: atom_id res chain seq x y z
N MET A 1 12.67 -14.23 6.88
CA MET A 1 11.27 -13.95 6.53
C MET A 1 11.28 -13.39 5.13
N ASP A 2 10.79 -14.19 4.20
CA ASP A 2 10.55 -13.87 2.80
C ASP A 2 9.31 -12.97 2.64
N PHE A 3 9.12 -12.45 1.43
CA PHE A 3 8.07 -11.51 1.08
C PHE A 3 6.66 -12.11 1.24
N ASP A 4 6.46 -13.36 0.81
CA ASP A 4 5.21 -14.10 0.96
C ASP A 4 4.82 -14.27 2.43
N SER A 5 5.78 -14.60 3.29
CA SER A 5 5.55 -14.72 4.73
C SER A 5 5.05 -13.41 5.36
N LEU A 6 5.56 -12.26 4.92
CA LEU A 6 5.10 -10.94 5.38
C LEU A 6 3.65 -10.67 4.94
N ILE A 7 3.30 -11.04 3.71
CA ILE A 7 1.92 -10.90 3.20
C ILE A 7 0.96 -11.78 4.01
N HIS A 8 1.31 -13.05 4.22
CA HIS A 8 0.48 -13.97 4.99
C HIS A 8 0.27 -13.48 6.43
N MET A 9 1.30 -12.95 7.06
CA MET A 9 1.20 -12.35 8.39
C MET A 9 0.28 -11.12 8.40
N PHE A 10 0.42 -10.23 7.41
CA PHE A 10 -0.47 -9.08 7.25
C PHE A 10 -1.94 -9.54 7.12
N LEU A 11 -2.23 -10.49 6.22
CA LEU A 11 -3.61 -10.93 5.96
C LEU A 11 -4.29 -11.51 7.20
N LYS A 12 -3.53 -12.15 8.09
CA LYS A 12 -4.02 -12.71 9.35
C LYS A 12 -4.38 -11.65 10.39
N HIS A 13 -3.76 -10.48 10.35
CA HIS A 13 -3.90 -9.42 11.36
C HIS A 13 -4.52 -8.12 10.83
N LYS A 14 -4.95 -8.10 9.55
CA LYS A 14 -5.38 -6.89 8.82
C LYS A 14 -6.50 -6.09 9.49
N ASP A 15 -7.38 -6.74 10.23
CA ASP A 15 -8.59 -6.13 10.78
C ASP A 15 -8.33 -5.22 11.99
N GLY A 16 -7.14 -5.30 12.60
CA GLY A 16 -6.71 -4.42 13.70
C GLY A 16 -5.69 -3.35 13.32
N LEU A 17 -5.32 -3.24 12.04
CA LEU A 17 -4.23 -2.37 11.63
C LEU A 17 -4.66 -0.91 11.53
N LYS A 18 -3.79 -0.02 12.02
CA LYS A 18 -3.95 1.42 11.87
C LYS A 18 -3.40 1.86 10.52
N TRP A 19 -4.31 2.16 9.60
CA TRP A 19 -3.99 2.67 8.27
C TRP A 19 -3.54 4.14 8.34
N MET A 20 -2.50 4.47 7.60
CA MET A 20 -1.95 5.81 7.46
C MET A 20 -2.40 6.43 6.13
N ASN A 21 -2.75 7.71 6.14
CA ASN A 21 -3.03 8.43 4.91
C ASN A 21 -1.72 8.80 4.21
N PHE A 22 -1.72 8.74 2.88
CA PHE A 22 -0.63 9.33 2.11
C PHE A 22 -0.54 10.84 2.37
N PRO A 23 0.66 11.42 2.39
CA PRO A 23 0.80 12.87 2.32
C PRO A 23 0.18 13.40 1.02
N LYS A 24 -0.13 14.70 0.96
CA LYS A 24 -0.64 15.34 -0.27
C LYS A 24 0.46 15.32 -1.34
N ILE A 25 0.47 14.27 -2.15
CA ILE A 25 1.53 14.00 -3.14
C ILE A 25 1.02 14.22 -4.58
N GLY A 26 -0.29 14.13 -4.82
CA GLY A 26 -0.85 14.26 -6.17
C GLY A 26 -2.32 13.86 -6.23
N CYS A 27 -2.93 13.92 -7.42
CA CYS A 27 -4.35 13.60 -7.58
C CYS A 27 -4.67 12.14 -7.24
N GLY A 28 -5.70 11.93 -6.41
CA GLY A 28 -6.25 10.60 -6.11
C GLY A 28 -5.67 9.94 -4.86
N GLU A 29 -4.66 10.54 -4.21
CA GLU A 29 -4.03 10.02 -3.00
C GLU A 29 -5.02 9.83 -1.84
N ARG A 30 -6.03 10.69 -1.74
CA ARG A 30 -7.09 10.59 -0.71
C ARG A 30 -7.86 9.27 -0.73
N TYR A 31 -7.94 8.62 -1.89
CA TYR A 31 -8.66 7.37 -2.07
C TYR A 31 -7.88 6.16 -1.59
N PHE A 32 -6.60 6.33 -1.29
CA PHE A 32 -5.73 5.29 -0.82
C PHE A 32 -5.28 5.58 0.62
N ASP A 33 -5.08 4.53 1.38
CA ASP A 33 -4.31 4.55 2.61
C ASP A 33 -3.30 3.41 2.59
N TYR A 34 -2.30 3.48 3.46
CA TYR A 34 -1.24 2.49 3.50
C TYR A 34 -0.95 2.02 4.91
N TYR A 35 -0.41 0.82 5.01
CA TYR A 35 0.20 0.28 6.20
C TYR A 35 1.65 -0.07 5.86
N TYR A 36 2.57 0.34 6.73
CA TYR A 36 3.98 -0.02 6.62
C TYR A 36 4.22 -1.25 7.48
N ALA A 37 4.48 -2.39 6.84
CA ALA A 37 4.55 -3.69 7.51
C ALA A 37 5.96 -4.04 8.03
N GLU A 38 7.01 -3.39 7.53
CA GLU A 38 8.46 -3.54 7.79
C GLU A 38 9.26 -3.87 6.51
N ARG A 39 10.58 -3.67 6.55
CA ARG A 39 11.53 -3.97 5.45
C ARG A 39 11.18 -3.33 4.10
N GLY A 40 10.59 -2.14 4.10
CA GLY A 40 10.20 -1.46 2.86
C GLY A 40 8.91 -1.99 2.24
N LEU A 41 8.17 -2.91 2.89
CA LEU A 41 6.87 -3.36 2.41
C LEU A 41 5.78 -2.34 2.78
N TYR A 42 5.17 -1.77 1.75
CA TYR A 42 3.97 -0.95 1.83
C TYR A 42 2.78 -1.77 1.35
N VAL A 43 1.79 -1.91 2.22
CA VAL A 43 0.47 -2.43 1.86
C VAL A 43 -0.42 -1.24 1.62
N ILE A 44 -0.86 -1.04 0.39
CA ILE A 44 -1.73 0.06 -0.01
C ILE A 44 -3.12 -0.47 -0.21
N ARG A 45 -4.11 0.17 0.42
CA ARG A 45 -5.51 -0.17 0.28
C ARG A 45 -6.23 0.92 -0.49
N TYR A 46 -7.01 0.49 -1.47
CA TYR A 46 -8.00 1.34 -2.11
C TYR A 46 -9.25 1.37 -1.24
N LYS A 47 -9.56 2.54 -0.66
CA LYS A 47 -10.67 2.70 0.31
C LYS A 47 -12.04 2.38 -0.28
N ILE A 48 -12.22 2.49 -1.60
CA ILE A 48 -13.51 2.30 -2.26
C ILE A 48 -13.79 0.81 -2.51
N THR A 49 -12.84 0.07 -3.08
CA THR A 49 -13.04 -1.34 -3.44
C THR A 49 -12.51 -2.32 -2.40
N GLY A 50 -11.70 -1.84 -1.45
CA GLY A 50 -10.97 -2.70 -0.52
C GLY A 50 -9.79 -3.43 -1.15
N ALA A 51 -9.46 -3.15 -2.43
CA ALA A 51 -8.33 -3.77 -3.11
C ALA A 51 -7.02 -3.45 -2.39
N LEU A 52 -6.13 -4.45 -2.30
CA LEU A 52 -4.84 -4.36 -1.65
C LEU A 52 -3.71 -4.49 -2.68
N TYR A 53 -2.72 -3.62 -2.56
CA TYR A 53 -1.52 -3.60 -3.39
C TYR A 53 -0.32 -3.72 -2.48
N PHE A 54 0.56 -4.67 -2.77
CA PHE A 54 1.76 -4.94 -1.98
C PHE A 54 2.96 -4.46 -2.79
N LEU A 55 3.65 -3.43 -2.29
CA LEU A 55 4.75 -2.79 -3.01
C LEU A 55 5.96 -2.62 -2.10
N GLU A 56 7.14 -2.93 -2.62
CA GLU A 56 8.39 -2.53 -2.00
C GLU A 56 8.69 -1.07 -2.34
N ALA A 57 8.96 -0.25 -1.32
CA ALA A 57 9.33 1.14 -1.47
C ALA A 57 10.14 1.63 -0.26
N THR A 58 10.90 2.70 -0.44
CA THR A 58 11.68 3.33 0.63
C THR A 58 10.90 4.45 1.33
N SER A 59 9.82 4.95 0.71
CA SER A 59 9.00 6.03 1.26
C SER A 59 7.54 5.94 0.81
N PRO A 60 6.59 6.57 1.54
CA PRO A 60 5.19 6.61 1.11
C PRO A 60 5.01 7.27 -0.26
N LYS A 61 5.82 8.29 -0.57
CA LYS A 61 5.80 8.95 -1.88
C LYS A 61 6.19 7.98 -3.00
N GLU A 62 7.25 7.20 -2.80
CA GLU A 62 7.68 6.21 -3.79
C GLU A 62 6.63 5.10 -3.96
N ALA A 63 6.05 4.61 -2.85
CA ALA A 63 5.01 3.60 -2.88
C ALA A 63 3.79 4.06 -3.70
N PHE A 64 3.35 5.30 -3.48
CA PHE A 64 2.23 5.88 -4.23
C PHE A 64 2.56 6.08 -5.72
N MET A 65 3.77 6.52 -6.06
CA MET A 65 4.18 6.67 -7.46
C MET A 65 4.25 5.32 -8.19
N LYS A 66 4.74 4.26 -7.51
CA LYS A 66 4.74 2.89 -8.06
C LYS A 66 3.32 2.39 -8.28
N LEU A 67 2.41 2.61 -7.32
CA LEU A 67 1.00 2.26 -7.48
C LEU A 67 0.38 2.99 -8.68
N LYS A 68 0.61 4.30 -8.80
CA LYS A 68 0.08 5.08 -9.91
C LYS A 68 0.54 4.54 -11.25
N LYS A 69 1.83 4.21 -11.39
CA LYS A 69 2.35 3.59 -12.61
C LYS A 69 1.65 2.27 -12.95
N ILE A 70 1.42 1.41 -11.95
CA ILE A 70 0.69 0.14 -12.14
C ILE A 70 -0.75 0.38 -12.62
N LEU A 71 -1.43 1.38 -12.06
CA LEU A 71 -2.80 1.72 -12.44
C LEU A 71 -2.87 2.36 -13.83
N ASP A 72 -1.91 3.21 -14.17
CA ASP A 72 -1.81 3.86 -15.48
C ASP A 72 -1.48 2.82 -16.58
N ASP A 73 -0.64 1.83 -16.30
CA ASP A 73 -0.27 0.74 -17.23
C ASP A 73 -1.41 -0.30 -17.43
N ALA A 74 -2.44 -0.29 -16.59
CA ALA A 74 -3.57 -1.23 -16.65
C ALA A 74 -4.73 -0.76 -17.55
N ILE A 75 -4.61 0.42 -18.14
CA ILE A 75 -5.59 1.08 -19.03
C ILE A 75 -5.09 1.03 -20.47
#